data_AF-A0A420DYT1-F1
#
_entry.id   AF-A0A420DYT1-F1
#
_cell.length_a   1.000
_cell.length_b   1.000
_cell.length_c   1.000
_cell.angle_alpha   90.00
_cell.angle_beta   90.00
_cell.angle_gamma   90.00
#
_symmetry.space_group_name_H-M   'P 1'
#
loop_
_entity.id
_entity.type
_entity.pdbx_description
1 polymer ?
#
loop_
_entity_poly.entity_id
_entity_poly.type
_entity_poly.pdbx_seq_one_letter_code
_entity_poly.pdbx_strand_id
1 'polypeptide(L)'
;MSNYIIMKKINYLLAIILTTVFYVSCSSDDVQETPNQFIIEGKNYPIESIMVEKFIKGDTPSVFLHLMNITEQDIEAARNSGVALTEVDFFSIAVRDESLTSKTYTTNSLWYEFMTNGEFLGEYNNEQLLMEYETGDEVTLTINSINETNISLDFKVKRINGSVATGSYKGKYSTIEESLEPR
;
A
#
# COMPACT_ATOMS: atom_id res chain seq x y z
N MET A 1 5.82 -48.95 14.39
CA MET A 1 6.78 -48.78 13.29
C MET A 1 6.01 -48.69 11.99
N SER A 2 6.44 -47.79 11.12
CA SER A 2 5.93 -47.52 9.77
C SER A 2 4.69 -46.61 9.67
N ASN A 3 4.93 -45.36 9.30
CA ASN A 3 4.05 -44.66 8.37
C ASN A 3 4.92 -44.21 7.18
N TYR A 4 4.54 -44.73 6.02
CA TYR A 4 5.13 -44.48 4.72
C TYR A 4 4.99 -42.99 4.36
N ILE A 5 6.13 -42.32 4.11
CA ILE A 5 6.14 -41.07 3.36
C ILE A 5 6.03 -41.46 1.88
N ILE A 6 4.82 -41.37 1.33
CA ILE A 6 4.62 -41.49 -0.11
C ILE A 6 5.13 -40.19 -0.75
N MET A 7 6.35 -40.24 -1.27
CA MET A 7 6.82 -39.30 -2.29
C MET A 7 5.91 -39.44 -3.53
N LYS A 8 5.14 -38.41 -3.85
CA LYS A 8 4.58 -38.26 -5.20
C LYS A 8 5.45 -37.27 -5.97
N LYS A 9 6.38 -37.81 -6.76
CA LYS A 9 7.05 -37.07 -7.84
C LYS A 9 5.99 -36.70 -8.88
N ILE A 10 5.95 -35.44 -9.30
CA ILE A 10 5.30 -35.03 -10.54
C ILE A 10 6.36 -34.30 -11.37
N ASN A 11 6.66 -34.87 -12.53
CA ASN A 11 7.54 -34.30 -13.54
C ASN A 11 6.70 -33.79 -14.73
N TYR A 12 7.22 -32.74 -15.38
CA TYR A 12 6.96 -32.21 -16.74
C TYR A 12 5.63 -31.48 -17.02
N LEU A 13 5.70 -30.22 -17.49
CA LEU A 13 5.64 -29.86 -18.92
C LEU A 13 5.93 -28.35 -19.16
N LEU A 14 6.73 -28.03 -20.19
CA LEU A 14 6.88 -26.68 -20.74
C LEU A 14 5.60 -26.24 -21.47
N ALA A 15 5.22 -24.96 -21.33
CA ALA A 15 4.44 -24.25 -22.35
C ALA A 15 4.89 -22.78 -22.42
N ILE A 16 5.66 -22.47 -23.47
CA ILE A 16 5.94 -21.10 -23.92
C ILE A 16 4.70 -20.64 -24.67
N ILE A 17 4.05 -19.57 -24.22
CA ILE A 17 3.07 -18.83 -25.02
C ILE A 17 3.65 -17.44 -25.23
N LEU A 18 4.29 -17.25 -26.39
CA LEU A 18 4.62 -15.93 -26.92
C LEU A 18 3.34 -15.38 -27.57
N THR A 19 2.66 -14.47 -26.89
CA THR A 19 1.63 -13.61 -27.49
C THR A 19 2.22 -12.23 -27.74
N THR A 20 2.70 -12.01 -28.96
CA THR A 20 2.99 -10.67 -29.48
C THR A 20 1.67 -9.96 -29.74
N VAL A 21 1.25 -9.11 -28.81
CA VAL A 21 0.18 -8.14 -29.04
C VAL A 21 0.80 -6.93 -29.75
N PHE A 22 0.40 -6.71 -31.00
CA PHE A 22 0.66 -5.45 -31.70
C PHE A 22 -0.10 -4.33 -30.98
N TYR A 23 0.59 -3.53 -30.19
CA TYR A 23 0.05 -2.25 -29.75
C TYR A 23 0.12 -1.28 -30.94
N VAL A 24 -1.05 -0.94 -31.45
CA VAL A 24 -1.25 0.22 -32.30
C VAL A 24 -0.96 1.43 -31.42
N SER A 25 0.20 2.05 -31.59
CA SER A 25 0.58 3.29 -30.92
C SER A 25 -0.30 4.42 -31.44
N CYS A 26 -1.40 4.70 -30.75
CA CYS A 26 -2.05 5.99 -30.81
C CYS A 26 -1.22 6.93 -29.92
N SER A 27 -0.34 7.72 -30.55
CA SER A 27 0.35 8.83 -29.91
C SER A 27 -0.69 9.90 -29.65
N SER A 28 -1.25 9.88 -28.45
CA SER A 28 -1.79 11.07 -27.82
C SER A 28 -0.60 11.75 -27.15
N ASP A 29 -0.38 13.04 -27.46
CA ASP A 29 0.47 13.90 -26.65
C ASP A 29 -0.19 14.06 -25.27
N ASP A 30 -0.14 13.01 -24.47
CA ASP A 30 -0.58 13.02 -23.09
C ASP A 30 0.50 13.74 -22.29
N VAL A 31 0.13 14.86 -21.68
CA VAL A 31 0.89 15.47 -20.58
C VAL A 31 1.22 14.31 -19.64
N GLN A 32 2.50 13.96 -19.49
CA GLN A 32 2.92 12.91 -18.57
C GLN A 32 2.47 13.33 -17.17
N GLU A 33 1.32 12.84 -16.72
CA GLU A 33 0.97 12.88 -15.32
C GLU A 33 2.05 12.08 -14.60
N THR A 34 2.70 12.69 -13.61
CA THR A 34 3.63 11.97 -12.75
C THR A 34 2.89 10.76 -12.18
N PRO A 35 3.34 9.53 -12.44
CA PRO A 35 2.62 8.34 -12.02
C PRO A 35 2.51 8.30 -10.50
N ASN A 36 1.38 7.80 -9.99
CA ASN A 36 1.19 7.52 -8.57
C ASN A 36 2.20 6.44 -8.15
N GLN A 37 3.20 6.84 -7.39
CA GLN A 37 4.29 5.94 -7.03
C GLN A 37 4.98 6.38 -5.74
N PHE A 38 5.63 5.41 -5.12
CA PHE A 38 6.59 5.58 -4.07
C PHE A 38 7.99 5.27 -4.58
N ILE A 39 8.98 6.05 -4.16
CA ILE A 39 10.37 5.92 -4.56
C ILE A 39 11.21 5.71 -3.31
N ILE A 40 11.90 4.57 -3.24
CA ILE A 40 12.85 4.25 -2.17
C ILE A 40 14.20 4.03 -2.81
N GLU A 41 15.20 4.81 -2.42
CA GLU A 41 16.58 4.63 -2.90
C GLU A 41 16.67 4.57 -4.44
N GLY A 42 15.78 5.30 -5.13
CA GLY A 42 15.69 5.35 -6.60
C GLY A 42 14.91 4.21 -7.26
N LYS A 43 14.38 3.25 -6.51
CA LYS A 43 13.45 2.23 -7.01
C LYS A 43 12.01 2.71 -6.89
N ASN A 44 11.25 2.55 -7.97
CA ASN A 44 9.84 2.92 -8.03
C ASN A 44 8.95 1.74 -7.63
N TYR A 45 7.90 2.05 -6.87
CA TYR A 45 6.84 1.16 -6.41
C TYR A 45 5.51 1.81 -6.78
N PRO A 46 4.71 1.21 -7.70
CA PRO A 46 3.46 1.81 -8.14
C PRO A 46 2.42 1.82 -7.01
N ILE A 47 1.55 2.84 -7.03
CA ILE A 47 0.39 2.93 -6.14
C ILE A 47 -0.87 2.94 -7.01
N GLU A 48 -1.62 1.85 -6.96
CA GLU A 48 -2.87 1.65 -7.69
C GLU A 48 -4.10 1.96 -6.82
N SER A 49 -3.99 1.83 -5.49
CA SER A 49 -5.07 2.14 -4.57
C SER A 49 -4.60 2.76 -3.27
N ILE A 50 -5.51 3.52 -2.64
CA ILE A 50 -5.41 3.98 -1.26
C ILE A 50 -6.67 3.51 -0.51
N MET A 51 -6.47 2.81 0.59
CA MET A 51 -7.51 2.58 1.60
C MET A 51 -7.26 3.47 2.81
N VAL A 52 -8.32 4.10 3.29
CA VAL A 52 -8.30 4.99 4.46
C VAL A 52 -9.09 4.33 5.57
N GLU A 53 -8.42 4.04 6.67
CA GLU A 53 -9.00 3.39 7.84
C GLU A 53 -8.95 4.33 9.02
N LYS A 54 -10.08 4.51 9.70
CA LYS A 54 -10.13 5.27 10.95
C LYS A 54 -10.07 4.31 12.11
N PHE A 55 -9.15 4.55 13.02
CA PHE A 55 -8.93 3.74 14.19
C PHE A 55 -9.01 4.61 15.44
N ILE A 56 -9.81 4.19 16.41
CA ILE A 56 -9.93 4.89 17.70
C ILE A 56 -9.60 3.88 18.79
N LYS A 57 -8.42 4.02 19.41
CA LYS A 57 -8.03 3.24 20.59
C LYS A 57 -7.83 4.16 21.78
N GLY A 58 -8.79 4.11 22.71
CA GLY A 58 -8.86 5.06 23.82
C GLY A 58 -9.00 6.49 23.30
N ASP A 59 -8.22 7.42 23.85
CA ASP A 59 -8.29 8.85 23.51
C ASP A 59 -7.33 9.27 22.38
N THR A 60 -6.72 8.31 21.67
CA THR A 60 -5.81 8.61 20.56
C THR A 60 -6.43 8.17 19.24
N PRO A 61 -7.23 9.04 18.59
CA PRO A 61 -7.72 8.77 17.25
C PRO A 61 -6.54 8.74 16.28
N SER A 62 -6.61 7.86 15.29
CA SER A 62 -5.64 7.78 14.22
C SER A 62 -6.33 7.46 12.90
N VAL A 63 -5.82 8.02 11.81
CA VAL A 63 -6.23 7.69 10.46
C VAL A 63 -5.06 7.02 9.75
N PHE A 64 -5.26 5.80 9.30
CA PHE A 64 -4.30 5.05 8.53
C PHE A 64 -4.57 5.25 7.04
N LEU A 65 -3.51 5.55 6.31
CA LEU A 65 -3.44 5.61 4.86
C LEU A 65 -2.68 4.38 4.39
N HIS A 66 -3.36 3.44 3.75
CA HIS A 66 -2.79 2.21 3.21
C HIS A 66 -2.67 2.32 1.70
N LEU A 67 -1.46 2.45 1.18
CA LEU A 67 -1.15 2.61 -0.23
C LEU A 67 -0.63 1.28 -0.79
N MET A 68 -1.20 0.82 -1.90
CA MET A 68 -0.90 -0.52 -2.45
C MET A 68 -0.69 -0.49 -3.96
N ASN A 69 0.12 -1.43 -4.47
CA ASN A 69 0.28 -1.70 -5.91
C ASN A 69 -0.85 -2.54 -6.52
N ILE A 70 -1.91 -2.81 -5.76
CA ILE A 70 -3.08 -3.60 -6.18
C ILE A 70 -4.29 -2.66 -6.30
N THR A 71 -5.18 -2.95 -7.25
CA THR A 71 -6.40 -2.15 -7.46
C THR A 71 -7.46 -2.45 -6.40
N GLU A 72 -8.38 -1.50 -6.19
CA GLU A 72 -9.55 -1.71 -5.32
C GLU A 72 -10.40 -2.91 -5.79
N GLN A 73 -10.51 -3.12 -7.11
CA GLN A 73 -11.26 -4.23 -7.68
C GLN A 73 -10.66 -5.59 -7.31
N ASP A 74 -9.33 -5.70 -7.32
CA ASP A 74 -8.64 -6.93 -6.96
C ASP A 74 -8.76 -7.22 -5.46
N ILE A 75 -8.70 -6.17 -4.62
CA ILE A 75 -8.95 -6.26 -3.18
C ILE A 75 -10.38 -6.78 -2.92
N GLU A 76 -11.37 -6.23 -3.62
CA GLU A 76 -12.76 -6.67 -3.53
C GLU A 76 -12.94 -8.13 -3.99
N ALA A 77 -12.31 -8.51 -5.09
CA ALA A 77 -12.37 -9.87 -5.62
C ALA A 77 -11.71 -10.89 -4.66
N ALA A 78 -10.56 -10.55 -4.09
CA ALA A 78 -9.86 -11.36 -3.09
C ALA A 78 -10.72 -11.55 -1.84
N ARG A 79 -11.29 -10.46 -1.31
CA ARG A 79 -12.21 -10.50 -0.15
C ARG A 79 -13.42 -11.41 -0.39
N ASN A 80 -14.04 -11.32 -1.57
CA ASN A 80 -15.23 -12.11 -1.90
C ASN A 80 -14.92 -13.59 -2.17
N SER A 81 -13.70 -13.90 -2.61
CA SER A 81 -13.28 -15.27 -2.92
C SER A 81 -12.56 -15.97 -1.76
N GLY A 82 -12.05 -15.23 -0.78
CA GLY A 82 -11.21 -15.73 0.31
C GLY A 82 -9.81 -16.14 -0.14
N VAL A 83 -9.36 -15.64 -1.31
CA VAL A 83 -8.03 -15.92 -1.86
C VAL A 83 -7.09 -14.77 -1.51
N ALA A 84 -5.87 -15.11 -1.07
CA ALA A 84 -4.84 -14.11 -0.79
C ALA A 84 -4.39 -13.39 -2.07
N LEU A 85 -4.15 -12.09 -1.96
CA LEU A 85 -3.38 -11.34 -2.95
C LEU A 85 -1.90 -11.63 -2.72
N THR A 86 -1.17 -11.93 -3.79
CA THR A 86 0.27 -12.17 -3.77
C THR A 86 1.01 -11.02 -4.44
N GLU A 87 2.29 -10.84 -4.13
CA GLU A 87 3.14 -9.78 -4.72
C GLU A 87 2.62 -8.37 -4.39
N VAL A 88 2.10 -8.20 -3.17
CA VAL A 88 1.58 -6.92 -2.70
C VAL A 88 2.71 -6.09 -2.12
N ASP A 89 2.91 -4.90 -2.71
CA ASP A 89 3.66 -3.83 -2.09
C ASP A 89 2.68 -2.97 -1.30
N PHE A 90 3.03 -2.68 -0.05
CA PHE A 90 2.15 -2.01 0.89
C PHE A 90 2.92 -0.95 1.66
N PHE A 91 2.39 0.27 1.69
CA PHE A 91 2.93 1.37 2.46
C PHE A 91 1.82 1.97 3.32
N SER A 92 2.01 1.97 4.63
CA SER A 92 1.07 2.59 5.57
C SER A 92 1.65 3.86 6.16
N ILE A 93 0.84 4.91 6.26
CA ILE A 93 1.09 6.06 7.13
C ILE A 93 -0.07 6.20 8.10
N ALA A 94 0.22 6.14 9.40
CA ALA A 94 -0.73 6.48 10.45
C ALA A 94 -0.58 7.95 10.84
N VAL A 95 -1.69 8.67 10.79
CA VAL A 95 -1.81 10.06 11.20
C VAL A 95 -2.54 10.10 12.54
N ARG A 96 -1.90 10.59 13.60
CA ARG A 96 -2.53 10.77 14.91
C ARG A 96 -3.41 12.02 14.92
N ASP A 97 -4.57 11.88 14.30
CA ASP A 97 -5.59 12.92 14.18
C ASP A 97 -6.96 12.24 14.08
N GLU A 98 -8.03 12.99 14.37
CA GLU A 98 -9.42 12.52 14.24
C GLU A 98 -9.84 12.36 12.78
N SER A 99 -9.23 13.17 11.91
CA SER A 99 -9.53 13.18 10.48
C SER A 99 -8.36 13.69 9.67
N LEU A 100 -8.35 13.31 8.39
CA LEU A 100 -7.45 13.89 7.41
C LEU A 100 -7.98 15.25 6.96
N THR A 101 -7.13 16.25 7.02
CA THR A 101 -7.41 17.61 6.54
C THR A 101 -6.28 18.06 5.64
N SER A 102 -6.55 19.00 4.73
CA SER A 102 -5.53 19.58 3.85
C SER A 102 -4.52 20.38 4.67
N LYS A 103 -3.43 19.74 5.07
CA LYS A 103 -2.30 20.33 5.81
C LYS A 103 -1.06 19.45 5.70
N THR A 104 0.03 19.93 6.27
CA THR A 104 1.26 19.15 6.45
C THR A 104 1.34 18.60 7.87
N TYR A 105 1.48 17.28 7.97
CA TYR A 105 1.77 16.51 9.16
C TYR A 105 3.27 16.21 9.23
N THR A 106 3.81 16.09 10.44
CA THR A 106 5.25 15.85 10.67
C THR A 106 5.47 14.72 11.66
N THR A 107 6.71 14.27 11.85
CA THR A 107 7.11 13.11 12.67
C THR A 107 6.33 12.93 13.97
N ASN A 108 6.07 14.01 14.72
CA ASN A 108 5.39 13.92 16.02
C ASN A 108 3.96 13.37 15.95
N SER A 109 3.32 13.47 14.78
CA SER A 109 1.95 13.01 14.54
C SER A 109 1.89 11.82 13.59
N LEU A 110 3.02 11.25 13.18
CA LEU A 110 3.09 10.25 12.11
C LEU A 110 3.79 8.98 12.56
N TRP A 111 3.26 7.84 12.10
CA TRP A 111 3.97 6.56 12.01
C TRP A 111 3.89 6.05 10.58
N TYR A 112 4.84 5.23 10.17
CA TYR A 112 4.84 4.65 8.83
C TYR A 112 5.45 3.25 8.83
N GLU A 113 5.01 2.44 7.87
CA GLU A 113 5.45 1.06 7.67
C GLU A 113 5.47 0.73 6.17
N PHE A 114 6.39 -0.12 5.73
CA PHE A 114 6.52 -0.55 4.34
C PHE A 114 6.82 -2.05 4.21
N MET A 115 6.13 -2.69 3.28
CA MET A 115 6.26 -4.09 2.90
C MET A 115 6.39 -4.22 1.38
N THR A 116 7.19 -5.17 0.91
CA THR A 116 7.25 -5.51 -0.52
C THR A 116 7.08 -6.98 -0.75
N ASN A 117 6.42 -7.34 -1.84
CA ASN A 117 6.16 -8.73 -2.23
C ASN A 117 5.52 -9.56 -1.10
N GLY A 118 4.61 -8.95 -0.34
CA GLY A 118 3.86 -9.61 0.71
C GLY A 118 2.69 -10.44 0.18
N GLU A 119 2.12 -11.25 1.07
CA GLU A 119 0.83 -11.90 0.88
C GLU A 119 -0.22 -11.17 1.72
N PHE A 120 -1.29 -10.69 1.10
CA PHE A 120 -2.34 -9.91 1.75
C PHE A 120 -3.67 -10.66 1.72
N LEU A 121 -4.16 -11.05 2.89
CA LEU A 121 -5.42 -11.76 3.08
C LEU A 121 -6.59 -10.81 3.43
N GLY A 122 -6.40 -9.49 3.32
CA GLY A 122 -7.32 -8.49 3.89
C GLY A 122 -7.11 -8.25 5.39
N GLU A 123 -6.37 -9.14 6.07
CA GLU A 123 -5.95 -9.00 7.46
C GLU A 123 -4.45 -8.72 7.54
N TYR A 124 -4.05 -7.84 8.46
CA TYR A 124 -2.68 -7.39 8.61
C TYR A 124 -1.87 -8.35 9.49
N ASN A 125 -0.70 -8.79 9.01
CA ASN A 125 0.29 -9.50 9.82
C ASN A 125 1.58 -8.67 9.92
N ASN A 126 1.90 -8.19 11.12
CA ASN A 126 3.06 -7.34 11.39
C ASN A 126 4.42 -8.00 11.08
N GLU A 127 4.51 -9.33 10.94
CA GLU A 127 5.80 -10.04 10.85
C GLU A 127 6.55 -9.87 9.52
N GLN A 128 5.97 -9.17 8.52
CA GLN A 128 6.49 -9.13 7.14
C GLN A 128 7.10 -7.76 6.72
N LEU A 129 7.30 -6.82 7.65
CA LEU A 129 7.66 -5.44 7.32
C LEU A 129 9.16 -5.27 7.01
N LEU A 130 9.45 -4.54 5.92
CA LEU A 130 10.82 -4.28 5.45
C LEU A 130 11.34 -2.91 5.88
N MET A 131 10.45 -1.97 6.22
CA MET A 131 10.79 -0.72 6.89
C MET A 131 9.70 -0.35 7.89
N GLU A 132 10.10 -0.10 9.13
CA GLU A 132 9.24 0.39 10.19
C GLU A 132 9.76 1.74 10.68
N TYR A 133 8.87 2.52 11.30
CA TYR A 133 9.25 3.76 11.96
C TYR A 133 10.38 3.54 12.98
N GLU A 134 11.49 4.25 12.80
CA GLU A 134 12.60 4.26 13.75
C GLU A 134 12.75 5.62 14.45
N THR A 135 13.19 5.59 15.71
CA THR A 135 13.44 6.83 16.46
C THR A 135 14.55 7.63 15.77
N GLY A 136 14.24 8.86 15.38
CA GLY A 136 15.15 9.76 14.67
C GLY A 136 14.85 9.91 13.18
N ASP A 137 13.89 9.15 12.65
CA ASP A 137 13.36 9.39 11.31
C ASP A 137 12.60 10.73 11.23
N GLU A 138 12.78 11.44 10.12
CA GLU A 138 12.03 12.65 9.78
C GLU A 138 10.96 12.28 8.76
N VAL A 139 9.68 12.40 9.14
CA VAL A 139 8.54 12.03 8.31
C VAL A 139 7.68 13.27 8.07
N THR A 140 7.32 13.49 6.81
CA THR A 140 6.40 14.55 6.39
C THR A 140 5.33 13.94 5.50
N LEU A 141 4.07 14.27 5.78
CA LEU A 141 2.94 13.96 4.92
C LEU A 141 2.19 15.26 4.65
N THR A 142 2.05 15.64 3.40
CA THR A 142 1.25 16.80 2.98
C THR A 142 0.01 16.29 2.28
N ILE A 143 -1.16 16.54 2.87
CA ILE A 143 -2.44 16.37 2.19
C ILE A 143 -2.72 17.68 1.44
N ASN A 144 -2.59 17.65 0.11
CA ASN A 144 -2.82 18.82 -0.74
C ASN A 144 -4.31 19.13 -0.87
N SER A 145 -5.12 18.09 -1.06
CA SER A 145 -6.57 18.18 -1.12
C SER A 145 -7.20 16.87 -0.73
N ILE A 146 -8.32 16.91 -0.01
CA ILE A 146 -9.13 15.74 0.30
C ILE A 146 -10.62 16.11 0.22
N ASN A 147 -11.41 15.21 -0.38
CA ASN A 147 -12.88 15.26 -0.37
C ASN A 147 -13.40 13.83 -0.14
N GLU A 148 -14.71 13.60 -0.27
CA GLU A 148 -15.35 12.30 0.02
C GLU A 148 -14.83 11.12 -0.80
N THR A 149 -14.23 11.34 -1.97
CA THR A 149 -13.83 10.25 -2.89
C THR A 149 -12.42 10.38 -3.43
N ASN A 150 -11.79 11.55 -3.31
CA ASN A 150 -10.47 11.83 -3.86
C ASN A 150 -9.53 12.41 -2.82
N ILE A 151 -8.26 12.01 -2.94
CA ILE A 151 -7.15 12.52 -2.15
C ILE A 151 -5.98 12.85 -3.06
N SER A 152 -5.31 13.95 -2.73
CA SER A 152 -4.02 14.35 -3.29
C SER A 152 -3.05 14.52 -2.13
N LEU A 153 -1.93 13.82 -2.17
CA LEU A 153 -0.94 13.85 -1.12
C LEU A 153 0.48 13.69 -1.67
N ASP A 154 1.42 14.19 -0.88
CA ASP A 154 2.85 13.95 -1.02
C ASP A 154 3.39 13.51 0.33
N PHE A 155 4.38 12.63 0.36
CA PHE A 155 5.07 12.29 1.58
C PHE A 155 6.57 12.11 1.37
N LYS A 156 7.30 12.29 2.46
CA LYS A 156 8.74 12.10 2.52
C LYS A 156 9.12 11.48 3.85
N VAL A 157 9.92 10.42 3.77
CA VAL A 157 10.57 9.77 4.91
C VAL A 157 12.07 9.94 4.70
N LYS A 158 12.73 10.62 5.63
CA LYS A 158 14.20 10.66 5.70
C LYS A 158 14.61 9.86 6.92
N ARG A 159 15.21 8.71 6.68
CA ARG A 159 15.62 7.79 7.74
C ARG A 159 16.86 8.30 8.46
N ILE A 160 17.03 7.86 9.71
CA ILE A 160 18.21 8.19 10.52
C ILE A 160 19.53 7.76 9.87
N ASN A 161 19.50 6.70 9.05
CA ASN A 161 20.66 6.22 8.30
C ASN A 161 20.99 7.08 7.05
N GLY A 162 20.20 8.12 6.77
CA GLY A 162 20.36 9.04 5.65
C GLY A 162 19.62 8.63 4.36
N SER A 163 18.99 7.46 4.31
CA SER A 163 18.18 7.08 3.15
C SER A 163 16.90 7.91 3.09
N VAL A 164 16.42 8.15 1.87
CA VAL A 164 15.23 8.98 1.63
C VAL A 164 14.26 8.18 0.79
N ALA A 165 13.01 8.22 1.23
CA ALA A 165 11.88 7.71 0.48
C ALA A 165 10.85 8.83 0.27
N THR A 166 10.27 8.90 -0.92
CA THR A 166 9.31 9.94 -1.30
C THR A 166 8.21 9.33 -2.12
N GLY A 167 6.98 9.80 -1.96
CA GLY A 167 5.89 9.37 -2.83
C GLY A 167 4.84 10.45 -2.97
N SER A 168 4.03 10.29 -4.01
CA SER A 168 2.89 11.13 -4.26
C SER A 168 1.73 10.29 -4.78
N TYR A 169 0.53 10.73 -4.47
CA TYR A 169 -0.69 10.13 -4.98
C TYR A 169 -1.72 11.20 -5.27
N LYS A 170 -2.37 11.07 -6.42
CA LYS A 170 -3.57 11.83 -6.77
C LYS A 170 -4.57 10.88 -7.42
N GLY A 171 -5.71 10.70 -6.78
CA GLY A 171 -6.68 9.73 -7.27
C GLY A 171 -7.82 9.50 -6.33
N LYS A 172 -8.49 8.37 -6.52
CA LYS A 172 -9.59 7.94 -5.66
C LYS A 172 -9.05 7.24 -4.43
N TYR A 173 -9.80 7.26 -3.34
CA TYR A 173 -9.51 6.40 -2.20
C TYR A 173 -10.80 5.77 -1.71
N SER A 174 -10.65 4.66 -1.01
CA SER A 174 -11.76 3.93 -0.40
C SER A 174 -11.65 4.05 1.11
N THR A 175 -12.78 4.13 1.80
CA THR A 175 -12.81 4.12 3.26
C THR A 175 -13.11 2.72 3.76
N ILE A 176 -12.32 2.24 4.72
CA ILE A 176 -12.70 1.11 5.55
C ILE A 176 -13.50 1.69 6.70
N GLU A 177 -14.82 1.48 6.68
CA GLU A 177 -15.64 1.66 7.87
C GLU A 177 -15.45 0.42 8.74
N GLU A 178 -14.65 0.55 9.80
CA GLU A 178 -14.72 -0.43 10.88
C GLU A 178 -16.15 -0.36 11.43
N SER A 179 -16.91 -1.45 11.27
CA SER A 179 -18.09 -1.67 12.11
C SER A 179 -17.58 -1.81 13.53
N LEU A 180 -17.52 -0.68 14.24
CA LEU A 180 -17.33 -0.65 15.69
C LEU A 180 -18.60 -1.24 16.33
N GLU A 181 -18.71 -2.57 16.36
CA GLU A 181 -19.56 -3.24 17.34
C GLU A 181 -18.78 -3.33 18.66
N PRO A 182 -19.35 -2.85 19.78
CA PRO A 182 -18.63 -2.62 21.01
C PRO A 182 -18.38 -3.92 21.77
N ARG A 183 -17.19 -4.07 22.38
CA ARG A 183 -16.99 -4.91 23.57
C ARG A 183 -16.00 -4.30 24.54
#